data_AF-A0AAV2HF50-F1
#
_entry.id   AF-A0AAV2HF50-F1
#
_cell.length_a   1.000
_cell.length_b   1.000
_cell.length_c   1.000
_cell.angle_alpha   90.00
_cell.angle_beta   90.00
_cell.angle_gamma   90.00
#
_symmetry.space_group_name_H-M   'P 1'
#
loop_
_entity.id
_entity.type
_entity.pdbx_description
1 polymer ?
#
loop_
_entity_poly.entity_id
_entity_poly.type
_entity_poly.pdbx_seq_one_letter_code
_entity_poly.pdbx_strand_id
1 'polypeptide(L)'
;MTWAVHQLVNIIREYYRYPVSTLVSMEYSAKLLFPAVTICNLNRLRMSKLDGNLRFLKRPLQVTRHRELMTMLIREYSRGDRIARGHVMEDMFLACTFNLEPCTVDDFIEEMYMRSGNCYTFGDTVTDKKERYTNKAGPANGLILDLDIGRSEYLRSSSAYGVNILLHNGSEYAFPYDGGIVTGPGFSTSIALRKVESYLLPAPYGMCVESDSVSQRINLFSQLGYSYTDLACKRSCHQVKLLNECRCYEEDVPGGIDAMKIL
;
A
#
# COMPACT_ATOMS: atom_id res chain seq x y z
N MET A 1 28.78 33.26 -43.85
CA MET A 1 27.94 33.92 -42.84
C MET A 1 26.61 33.18 -42.59
N THR A 2 25.81 32.86 -43.62
CA THR A 2 24.50 32.18 -43.47
C THR A 2 24.56 30.80 -42.78
N TRP A 3 25.56 29.98 -43.09
CA TRP A 3 25.76 28.67 -42.44
C TRP A 3 26.05 28.77 -40.94
N ALA A 4 26.84 29.75 -40.52
CA ALA A 4 27.13 29.97 -39.10
C ALA A 4 25.86 30.39 -38.33
N VAL A 5 25.03 31.25 -38.93
CA VAL A 5 23.73 31.63 -38.38
C VAL A 5 22.80 30.41 -38.28
N HIS A 6 22.75 29.56 -39.30
CA HIS A 6 21.95 28.33 -39.28
C HIS A 6 22.39 27.38 -38.14
N GLN A 7 23.71 27.16 -37.98
CA GLN A 7 24.23 26.32 -36.91
C GLN A 7 23.95 26.90 -35.51
N LEU A 8 24.11 28.21 -35.33
CA LEU A 8 23.77 28.88 -34.06
C LEU A 8 22.29 28.71 -33.71
N VAL A 9 21.39 28.91 -34.68
CA VAL A 9 19.95 28.72 -34.48
C VAL A 9 19.63 27.27 -34.11
N ASN A 10 20.29 26.29 -34.73
CA ASN A 10 20.08 24.88 -34.40
C ASN A 10 20.55 24.53 -32.98
N ILE A 11 21.72 25.02 -32.57
CA ILE A 11 22.23 24.80 -31.20
C ILE A 11 21.29 25.43 -30.17
N ILE A 12 20.83 26.66 -30.42
CA ILE A 12 19.90 27.35 -29.52
C ILE A 12 18.57 26.58 -29.45
N ARG A 13 18.03 26.13 -30.59
CA ARG A 13 16.81 25.31 -30.62
C ARG A 13 16.98 24.01 -29.84
N GLU A 14 18.12 23.34 -30.00
CA GLU A 14 18.39 22.09 -29.28
C GLU A 14 18.53 22.31 -27.77
N TYR A 15 19.16 23.41 -27.37
CA TYR A 15 19.24 23.80 -25.97
C TYR A 15 17.85 24.00 -25.34
N TYR A 16 16.93 24.71 -26.04
CA TYR A 16 15.56 24.92 -25.58
C TYR A 16 14.64 23.69 -25.75
N ARG A 17 15.14 22.56 -26.25
CA ARG A 17 14.44 21.26 -26.17
C ARG A 17 14.68 20.55 -24.85
N TYR A 18 15.61 21.03 -24.01
CA TYR A 18 15.94 20.45 -22.71
C TYR A 18 16.23 18.93 -22.79
N PRO A 19 17.17 18.48 -23.67
CA PRO A 19 17.46 17.06 -23.82
C PRO A 19 18.03 16.46 -22.53
N VAL A 20 17.65 15.22 -22.23
CA VAL A 20 18.10 14.46 -21.04
C VAL A 20 18.77 13.15 -21.46
N SER A 21 19.65 12.63 -20.61
CA SER A 21 20.30 11.32 -20.79
C SER A 21 20.22 10.51 -19.50
N THR A 22 19.91 9.22 -19.62
CA THR A 22 19.79 8.32 -18.48
C THR A 22 21.13 7.68 -18.15
N LEU A 23 21.55 7.78 -16.89
CA LEU A 23 22.71 7.07 -16.37
C LEU A 23 22.24 5.89 -15.52
N VAL A 24 22.76 4.70 -15.80
CA VAL A 24 22.49 3.50 -15.01
C VAL A 24 23.79 3.13 -14.28
N SER A 25 23.74 3.14 -12.95
CA SER A 25 24.83 2.67 -12.09
C SER A 25 24.35 1.54 -11.20
N MET A 26 25.28 0.69 -10.78
CA MET A 26 25.04 -0.33 -9.77
C MET A 26 25.88 0.01 -8.55
N GLU A 27 25.21 0.18 -7.41
CA GLU A 27 25.86 0.45 -6.14
C GLU A 27 25.75 -0.78 -5.23
N TYR A 28 26.89 -1.21 -4.69
CA TYR A 28 26.95 -2.30 -3.74
C TYR A 28 27.04 -1.72 -2.33
N SER A 29 25.96 -1.86 -1.55
CA SER A 29 25.95 -1.47 -0.14
C SER A 29 26.11 -2.68 0.77
N ALA A 30 26.92 -2.55 1.82
CA ALA A 30 27.05 -3.54 2.88
C ALA A 30 25.79 -3.65 3.77
N LYS A 31 24.91 -2.63 3.71
CA LYS A 31 23.67 -2.56 4.48
C LYS A 31 22.57 -1.97 3.61
N LEU A 32 21.50 -2.72 3.41
CA LEU A 32 20.35 -2.31 2.62
C LEU A 32 19.15 -2.08 3.53
N LEU A 33 18.46 -0.96 3.32
CA LEU A 33 17.16 -0.72 3.94
C LEU A 33 16.18 -1.77 3.43
N PHE A 34 15.56 -2.49 4.35
CA PHE A 34 14.53 -3.48 4.07
C PHE A 34 13.21 -2.74 3.82
N PRO A 35 12.45 -3.09 2.76
CA PRO A 35 11.19 -2.42 2.46
C PRO A 35 10.14 -2.69 3.54
N ALA A 36 9.11 -1.86 3.58
CA ALA A 36 7.92 -2.19 4.34
C ALA A 36 7.16 -3.33 3.68
N VAL A 37 6.61 -4.22 4.50
CA VAL A 37 5.84 -5.38 4.07
C VAL A 37 4.47 -5.33 4.75
N THR A 38 3.43 -5.02 3.99
CA THR A 38 2.04 -5.06 4.45
C THR A 38 1.42 -6.40 4.09
N ILE A 39 0.92 -7.12 5.08
CA ILE A 39 0.25 -8.40 4.92
C ILE A 39 -1.24 -8.23 5.27
N CYS A 40 -2.11 -8.58 4.32
CA CYS A 40 -3.55 -8.55 4.50
C CYS A 40 -4.15 -9.92 4.21
N ASN A 41 -5.07 -10.38 5.05
CA ASN A 41 -5.87 -11.56 4.73
C ASN A 41 -6.86 -11.24 3.60
N LEU A 42 -7.01 -12.10 2.59
CA LEU A 42 -8.02 -11.89 1.54
C LEU A 42 -9.45 -11.96 2.06
N ASN A 43 -9.65 -12.51 3.26
CA ASN A 43 -10.91 -12.48 3.96
C ASN A 43 -11.00 -11.27 4.88
N ARG A 44 -11.83 -10.29 4.50
CA ARG A 44 -12.00 -9.04 5.27
C ARG A 44 -12.60 -9.24 6.66
N LEU A 45 -13.49 -10.23 6.82
CA LEU A 45 -14.22 -10.50 8.06
C LEU A 45 -14.29 -12.00 8.33
N ARG A 46 -14.13 -12.40 9.60
CA ARG A 46 -14.31 -13.79 10.03
C ARG A 46 -15.77 -14.21 9.94
N MET A 47 -16.05 -15.36 9.33
CA MET A 47 -17.38 -15.90 9.13
C MET A 47 -18.10 -16.19 10.45
N SER A 48 -17.37 -16.62 11.48
CA SER A 48 -17.91 -16.83 12.83
C SER A 48 -18.37 -15.53 13.49
N LYS A 49 -17.78 -14.40 13.08
CA LYS A 49 -18.08 -13.05 13.56
C LYS A 49 -19.12 -12.33 12.71
N LEU A 50 -19.84 -13.00 11.79
CA LEU A 50 -20.95 -12.39 11.06
C LEU A 50 -22.27 -12.46 11.87
N ASP A 51 -23.04 -11.37 11.82
CA ASP A 51 -24.35 -11.32 12.47
C ASP A 51 -25.37 -12.28 11.82
N GLY A 52 -26.39 -12.66 12.60
CA GLY A 52 -27.45 -13.59 12.16
C GLY A 52 -28.19 -13.14 10.91
N ASN A 53 -28.37 -11.83 10.71
CA ASN A 53 -29.04 -11.26 9.54
C ASN A 53 -28.22 -11.41 8.25
N LEU A 54 -26.89 -11.60 8.37
CA LEU A 54 -25.98 -11.78 7.23
C LEU A 54 -25.74 -13.25 6.89
N ARG A 55 -26.52 -14.18 7.48
CA ARG A 55 -26.41 -15.63 7.21
C ARG A 55 -26.60 -15.99 5.73
N PHE A 56 -27.28 -15.16 4.94
CA PHE A 56 -27.41 -15.38 3.49
C PHE A 56 -26.05 -15.37 2.77
N LEU A 57 -25.05 -14.66 3.29
CA LEU A 57 -23.66 -14.66 2.76
C LEU A 57 -22.95 -16.01 2.93
N LYS A 58 -23.46 -16.90 3.80
CA LYS A 58 -22.95 -18.27 3.93
C LYS A 58 -23.38 -19.16 2.76
N ARG A 59 -24.30 -18.69 1.90
CA ARG A 59 -24.73 -19.42 0.70
C ARG A 59 -23.93 -18.91 -0.52
N PRO A 60 -23.56 -19.79 -1.48
CA PRO A 60 -22.97 -19.34 -2.72
C PRO A 60 -24.01 -18.50 -3.47
N LEU A 61 -23.84 -17.18 -3.43
CA LEU A 61 -24.71 -16.24 -4.11
C LEU A 61 -24.32 -16.24 -5.61
N GLN A 62 -25.31 -16.27 -6.50
CA GLN A 62 -25.12 -16.08 -7.95
C GLN A 62 -25.02 -14.58 -8.31
N VAL A 63 -24.35 -13.78 -7.49
CA VAL A 63 -24.35 -12.31 -7.66
C VAL A 63 -23.07 -11.88 -8.34
N THR A 64 -23.20 -11.29 -9.53
CA THR A 64 -22.11 -10.73 -10.35
C THR A 64 -21.37 -9.55 -9.69
N ARG A 65 -21.81 -9.06 -8.52
CA ARG A 65 -21.26 -7.91 -7.77
C ARG A 65 -21.03 -8.18 -6.27
N HIS A 66 -20.49 -9.34 -5.92
CA HIS A 66 -20.21 -9.70 -4.52
C HIS A 66 -19.35 -8.70 -3.75
N ARG A 67 -18.28 -8.20 -4.38
CA ARG A 67 -17.30 -7.36 -3.71
C ARG A 67 -17.90 -6.03 -3.24
N GLU A 68 -18.72 -5.40 -4.09
CA GLU A 68 -19.42 -4.14 -3.83
C GLU A 68 -20.47 -4.29 -2.73
N LEU A 69 -21.26 -5.37 -2.79
CA LEU A 69 -22.26 -5.67 -1.77
C LEU A 69 -21.61 -5.86 -0.39
N MET A 70 -20.52 -6.62 -0.34
CA MET A 70 -19.76 -6.81 0.89
C MET A 70 -19.21 -5.49 1.44
N THR A 71 -18.72 -4.58 0.59
CA THR A 71 -18.29 -3.27 1.04
C THR A 71 -19.44 -2.48 1.64
N MET A 72 -20.63 -2.45 1.02
CA MET A 72 -21.80 -1.76 1.58
C MET A 72 -22.22 -2.31 2.94
N LEU A 73 -22.22 -3.64 3.11
CA LEU A 73 -22.57 -4.28 4.38
C LEU A 73 -21.53 -3.99 5.48
N ILE A 74 -20.24 -4.02 5.13
CA ILE A 74 -19.16 -3.73 6.09
C ILE A 74 -19.23 -2.28 6.59
N ARG A 75 -19.70 -1.32 5.78
CA ARG A 75 -19.83 0.10 6.17
C ARG A 75 -20.85 0.34 7.27
N GLU A 76 -21.78 -0.57 7.49
CA GLU A 76 -22.79 -0.46 8.55
C GLU A 76 -22.15 -0.63 9.95
N TYR A 77 -21.04 -1.34 10.03
CA TYR A 77 -20.30 -1.55 11.28
C TYR A 77 -19.39 -0.37 11.62
N SER A 78 -19.28 -0.08 12.92
CA SER A 78 -18.30 0.89 13.40
C SER A 78 -16.86 0.45 13.06
N ARG A 79 -15.90 1.39 13.07
CA ARG A 79 -14.48 1.04 12.81
C ARG A 79 -13.96 -0.01 13.80
N GLY A 80 -14.29 0.14 15.10
CA GLY A 80 -13.89 -0.81 16.13
C GLY A 80 -14.50 -2.19 15.95
N ASP A 81 -15.78 -2.27 15.55
CA ASP A 81 -16.44 -3.55 15.27
C ASP A 81 -15.82 -4.26 14.07
N ARG A 82 -15.45 -3.50 13.02
CA ARG A 82 -14.77 -4.07 11.85
C ARG A 82 -13.45 -4.71 12.23
N ILE A 83 -12.64 -4.01 13.04
CA ILE A 83 -11.36 -4.52 13.55
C ILE A 83 -11.59 -5.80 14.36
N ALA A 84 -12.53 -5.79 15.31
CA ALA A 84 -12.82 -6.93 16.17
C ALA A 84 -13.33 -8.17 15.39
N ARG A 85 -14.03 -7.93 14.27
CA ARG A 85 -14.57 -8.98 13.38
C ARG A 85 -13.58 -9.41 12.28
N GLY A 86 -12.50 -8.66 12.07
CA GLY A 86 -11.39 -9.02 11.18
C GLY A 86 -10.52 -10.15 11.72
N HIS A 87 -9.48 -10.51 10.96
CA HIS A 87 -8.44 -11.43 11.43
C HIS A 87 -7.48 -10.67 12.33
N VAL A 88 -7.17 -11.28 13.48
CA VAL A 88 -6.22 -10.73 14.46
C VAL A 88 -4.83 -11.30 14.22
N MET A 89 -3.79 -10.58 14.63
CA MET A 89 -2.42 -10.96 14.35
C MET A 89 -2.05 -12.28 15.01
N GLU A 90 -2.47 -12.48 16.27
CA GLU A 90 -2.15 -13.64 17.09
C GLU A 90 -2.67 -14.95 16.50
N ASP A 91 -3.80 -14.89 15.78
CA ASP A 91 -4.37 -16.05 15.09
C ASP A 91 -3.70 -16.26 13.72
N MET A 92 -3.29 -15.17 13.05
CA MET A 92 -2.81 -15.22 11.66
C MET A 92 -1.30 -15.46 11.54
N PHE A 93 -0.48 -14.98 12.48
CA PHE A 93 0.97 -15.10 12.46
C PHE A 93 1.41 -16.19 13.43
N LEU A 94 1.72 -17.37 12.91
CA LEU A 94 2.15 -18.52 13.72
C LEU A 94 3.62 -18.42 14.13
N ALA A 95 4.47 -17.97 13.21
CA ALA A 95 5.88 -17.72 13.47
C ALA A 95 6.38 -16.59 12.59
N CYS A 96 7.39 -15.87 13.09
CA CYS A 96 8.04 -14.83 12.33
C CYS A 96 9.48 -14.63 12.78
N THR A 97 10.36 -14.52 11.79
CA THR A 97 11.78 -14.19 12.01
C THR A 97 12.22 -13.15 11.00
N PHE A 98 12.99 -12.16 11.46
CA PHE A 98 13.66 -11.20 10.61
C PHE A 98 15.14 -11.18 10.95
N ASN A 99 15.99 -11.39 9.94
CA ASN A 99 17.44 -11.38 10.12
C ASN A 99 17.91 -12.31 11.25
N LEU A 100 17.40 -13.55 11.25
CA LEU A 100 17.65 -14.61 12.25
C LEU A 100 17.11 -14.34 13.67
N GLU A 101 16.47 -13.20 13.90
CA GLU A 101 15.88 -12.86 15.20
C GLU A 101 14.35 -13.04 15.16
N PRO A 102 13.73 -13.52 16.24
CA PRO A 102 12.28 -13.58 16.33
C PRO A 102 11.70 -12.17 16.32
N CYS A 103 10.63 -11.95 15.56
CA CYS A 103 9.90 -10.69 15.59
C CYS A 103 8.76 -10.76 16.63
N THR A 104 8.31 -9.61 17.13
CA THR A 104 7.18 -9.54 18.06
C THR A 104 5.98 -8.82 17.43
N VAL A 105 4.82 -8.87 18.11
CA VAL A 105 3.63 -8.11 17.72
C VAL A 105 3.90 -6.61 17.63
N ASP A 106 4.81 -6.10 18.47
CA ASP A 106 5.21 -4.68 18.48
C ASP A 106 6.04 -4.28 17.25
N ASP A 107 6.53 -5.24 16.45
CA ASP A 107 7.24 -4.94 15.20
C ASP A 107 6.28 -4.69 14.01
N PHE A 108 4.96 -4.77 14.24
CA PHE A 108 3.95 -4.59 13.22
C PHE A 108 2.97 -3.49 13.59
N ILE A 109 2.59 -2.71 12.59
CA ILE A 109 1.53 -1.73 12.69
C ILE A 109 0.24 -2.33 12.12
N GLU A 110 -0.80 -2.39 12.95
CA GLU A 110 -2.14 -2.77 12.52
C GLU A 110 -2.88 -1.57 11.92
N GLU A 111 -3.34 -1.70 10.69
CA GLU A 111 -4.24 -0.74 10.05
C GLU A 111 -5.41 -1.48 9.39
N MET A 112 -6.62 -0.92 9.53
CA MET A 112 -7.83 -1.51 8.97
C MET A 112 -8.22 -0.75 7.72
N TYR A 113 -8.17 -1.45 6.58
CA TYR A 113 -8.57 -0.94 5.29
C TYR A 113 -9.96 -1.44 4.94
N MET A 114 -10.86 -0.56 4.56
CA MET A 114 -12.24 -0.87 4.18
C MET A 114 -12.34 -1.95 3.09
N ARG A 115 -11.39 -1.95 2.15
CA ARG A 115 -11.36 -2.91 1.03
C ARG A 115 -10.50 -4.16 1.28
N SER A 116 -9.66 -4.19 2.31
CA SER A 116 -8.73 -5.30 2.59
C SER A 116 -8.87 -5.93 3.98
N GLY A 117 -9.64 -5.33 4.88
CA GLY A 117 -9.76 -5.76 6.28
C GLY A 117 -8.56 -5.31 7.10
N ASN A 118 -8.29 -6.02 8.20
CA ASN A 118 -7.12 -5.78 9.02
C ASN A 118 -5.86 -6.22 8.28
N CYS A 119 -4.88 -5.32 8.25
CA CYS A 119 -3.58 -5.53 7.64
C CYS A 119 -2.48 -5.19 8.64
N TYR A 120 -1.36 -5.87 8.50
CA TYR A 120 -0.21 -5.74 9.41
C TYR A 120 1.02 -5.35 8.61
N THR A 121 1.62 -4.21 8.94
CA THR A 121 2.78 -3.69 8.22
C THR A 121 4.03 -3.80 9.06
N PHE A 122 5.02 -4.54 8.55
CA PHE A 122 6.37 -4.59 9.09
C PHE A 122 7.23 -3.49 8.45
N GLY A 123 7.96 -2.71 9.24
CA GLY A 123 8.93 -1.73 8.73
C GLY A 123 8.34 -0.40 8.24
N ASP A 124 7.20 0.02 8.77
CA ASP A 124 6.63 1.35 8.57
C ASP A 124 7.48 2.41 9.30
N THR A 125 8.17 3.27 8.54
CA THR A 125 9.06 4.29 9.13
C THR A 125 8.35 5.54 9.62
N VAL A 126 7.07 5.72 9.28
CA VAL A 126 6.27 6.87 9.73
C VAL A 126 5.67 6.58 11.10
N THR A 127 5.05 5.41 11.24
CA THR A 127 4.32 5.02 12.45
C THR A 127 5.22 4.33 13.48
N ASP A 128 6.01 3.32 13.08
CA ASP A 128 6.96 2.60 13.96
C ASP A 128 8.22 3.44 14.21
N LYS A 129 8.56 4.37 13.30
CA LYS A 129 9.80 5.18 13.32
C LYS A 129 11.08 4.33 13.41
N LYS A 130 10.99 3.05 13.04
CA LYS A 130 12.07 2.08 13.12
C LYS A 130 12.35 1.51 11.74
N GLU A 131 13.46 1.96 11.17
CA GLU A 131 13.99 1.42 9.93
C GLU A 131 14.53 0.00 10.12
N ARG A 132 14.20 -0.88 9.19
CA ARG A 132 14.65 -2.28 9.18
C ARG A 132 15.75 -2.44 8.15
N TYR A 133 16.78 -3.20 8.47
CA TYR A 133 17.94 -3.34 7.61
C TYR A 133 18.38 -4.78 7.49
N THR A 134 18.92 -5.12 6.31
CA THR A 134 19.57 -6.39 6.06
C THR A 134 21.00 -6.15 5.58
N ASN A 135 21.93 -6.94 6.12
CA ASN A 135 23.36 -6.82 5.81
C ASN A 135 23.84 -7.92 4.85
N LYS A 136 22.99 -8.91 4.57
CA LYS A 136 23.34 -10.09 3.76
C LYS A 136 22.15 -10.54 2.95
N ALA A 137 22.41 -10.92 1.70
CA ALA A 137 21.42 -11.60 0.89
C ALA A 137 21.17 -13.02 1.40
N GLY A 138 19.98 -13.55 1.13
CA GLY A 138 19.59 -14.92 1.42
C GLY A 138 18.34 -15.00 2.30
N PRO A 139 17.55 -16.09 2.20
CA PRO A 139 16.26 -16.20 2.89
C PRO A 139 16.33 -16.01 4.40
N ALA A 140 17.38 -16.54 5.03
CA ALA A 140 17.59 -16.47 6.48
C ALA A 140 17.82 -15.03 7.01
N ASN A 141 18.26 -14.11 6.15
CA ASN A 141 18.50 -12.70 6.48
C ASN A 141 17.34 -11.79 6.05
N GLY A 142 16.23 -12.39 5.58
CA GLY A 142 15.01 -11.69 5.20
C GLY A 142 13.93 -11.81 6.27
N LEU A 143 12.70 -11.49 5.88
CA LEU A 143 11.49 -11.72 6.68
C LEU A 143 10.92 -13.09 6.31
N ILE A 144 10.80 -13.98 7.29
CA ILE A 144 10.18 -15.31 7.15
C ILE A 144 8.94 -15.31 8.02
N LEU A 145 7.80 -15.69 7.44
CA LEU A 145 6.50 -15.73 8.11
C LEU A 145 5.86 -17.09 7.89
N ASP A 146 5.36 -17.69 8.96
CA ASP A 146 4.42 -18.80 8.90
C ASP A 146 3.03 -18.26 9.24
N LEU A 147 2.09 -18.40 8.30
CA LEU A 147 0.78 -17.76 8.39
C LEU A 147 -0.36 -18.79 8.42
N ASP A 148 -1.33 -18.60 9.31
CA ASP A 148 -2.64 -19.25 9.23
C ASP A 148 -3.67 -18.26 8.69
N ILE A 149 -4.17 -18.53 7.49
CA ILE A 149 -5.20 -17.68 6.88
C ILE A 149 -6.57 -17.83 7.55
N GLY A 150 -6.79 -18.85 8.39
CA GLY A 150 -8.08 -19.14 8.99
C GLY A 150 -9.10 -19.59 7.94
N ARG A 151 -8.77 -20.59 7.11
CA ARG A 151 -9.61 -21.01 5.96
C ARG A 151 -11.07 -21.30 6.34
N SER A 152 -11.32 -21.83 7.53
CA SER A 152 -12.66 -22.09 8.07
C SER A 152 -13.48 -20.83 8.30
N GLU A 153 -12.82 -19.67 8.46
CA GLU A 153 -13.43 -18.37 8.69
C GLU A 153 -13.78 -17.61 7.41
N TYR A 154 -13.45 -18.16 6.24
CA TYR A 154 -13.81 -17.55 4.97
C TYR A 154 -15.28 -17.76 4.63
N LEU A 155 -15.85 -16.79 3.92
CA LEU A 155 -17.17 -16.94 3.33
C LEU A 155 -17.16 -18.01 2.24
N ARG A 156 -18.27 -18.74 2.11
CA ARG A 156 -18.42 -19.74 1.03
C ARG A 156 -18.42 -19.11 -0.37
N SER A 157 -18.75 -17.82 -0.46
CA SER A 157 -18.72 -17.03 -1.68
C SER A 157 -17.38 -16.33 -1.94
N SER A 158 -16.37 -16.53 -1.08
CA SER A 158 -15.03 -15.99 -1.31
C SER A 158 -14.46 -16.55 -2.61
N SER A 159 -14.02 -15.66 -3.50
CA SER A 159 -13.46 -16.02 -4.81
C SER A 159 -12.02 -16.55 -4.73
N ALA A 160 -11.32 -16.27 -3.64
CA ALA A 160 -9.95 -16.72 -3.40
C ALA A 160 -9.70 -16.87 -1.89
N TYR A 161 -8.68 -17.68 -1.56
CA TYR A 161 -8.18 -17.93 -0.20
C TYR A 161 -6.69 -17.65 -0.16
N GLY A 162 -6.21 -16.89 0.81
CA GLY A 162 -4.80 -16.52 0.87
C GLY A 162 -4.54 -15.19 1.57
N VAL A 163 -3.32 -14.69 1.39
CA VAL A 163 -2.93 -13.34 1.84
C VAL A 163 -2.48 -12.52 0.65
N ASN A 164 -2.65 -11.20 0.74
CA ASN A 164 -2.00 -10.25 -0.15
C ASN A 164 -0.80 -9.65 0.56
N ILE A 165 0.36 -9.67 -0.11
CA ILE A 165 1.63 -9.14 0.40
C ILE A 165 2.00 -7.94 -0.46
N LEU A 166 1.94 -6.74 0.13
CA LEU A 166 2.35 -5.50 -0.52
C LEU A 166 3.74 -5.10 -0.04
N LEU A 167 4.63 -4.85 -1.00
CA LEU A 167 5.96 -4.32 -0.77
C LEU A 167 5.98 -2.85 -1.16
N HIS A 168 6.43 -1.99 -0.26
CA HIS A 168 6.52 -0.55 -0.51
C HIS A 168 7.66 0.07 0.29
N ASN A 169 7.95 1.34 0.04
CA ASN A 169 8.90 2.08 0.87
C ASN A 169 8.26 2.34 2.25
N GLY A 170 9.04 2.22 3.32
CA GLY A 170 8.53 2.43 4.68
C GLY A 170 8.06 3.86 4.96
N SER A 171 8.42 4.84 4.12
CA SER A 171 7.91 6.21 4.23
C SER A 171 6.63 6.47 3.41
N GLU A 172 6.15 5.47 2.66
CA GLU A 172 4.97 5.57 1.80
C GLU A 172 3.75 4.91 2.44
N TYR A 173 2.57 5.49 2.20
CA TYR A 173 1.32 4.89 2.65
C TYR A 173 1.00 3.62 1.86
N ALA A 174 0.60 2.56 2.56
CA ALA A 174 0.25 1.28 1.95
C ALA A 174 -1.15 1.28 1.33
N PHE A 175 -1.26 0.87 0.06
CA PHE A 175 -2.53 0.69 -0.65
C PHE A 175 -2.75 -0.79 -1.03
N PRO A 176 -3.06 -1.67 -0.05
CA PRO A 176 -3.10 -3.12 -0.28
C PRO A 176 -4.23 -3.60 -1.21
N TYR A 177 -5.18 -2.74 -1.60
CA TYR A 177 -6.18 -3.07 -2.61
C TYR A 177 -5.70 -2.79 -4.04
N ASP A 178 -4.76 -1.85 -4.22
CA ASP A 178 -4.28 -1.37 -5.52
C ASP A 178 -3.10 -2.19 -6.07
N GLY A 179 -2.48 -3.02 -5.22
CA GLY A 179 -1.36 -3.86 -5.62
C GLY A 179 -1.01 -4.93 -4.59
N GLY A 180 0.08 -5.63 -4.84
CA GLY A 180 0.57 -6.72 -3.99
C GLY A 180 0.62 -8.06 -4.71
N ILE A 181 1.23 -9.01 -4.02
CA ILE A 181 1.41 -10.39 -4.46
C ILE A 181 0.47 -11.25 -3.64
N VAL A 182 -0.48 -11.89 -4.32
CA VAL A 182 -1.41 -12.82 -3.68
C VAL A 182 -0.77 -14.20 -3.57
N THR A 183 -0.74 -14.73 -2.36
CA THR A 183 -0.22 -16.08 -2.07
C THR A 183 -1.31 -16.95 -1.47
N GLY A 184 -1.43 -18.18 -1.97
CA GLY A 184 -2.38 -19.17 -1.48
C GLY A 184 -1.81 -20.00 -0.34
N PRO A 185 -2.66 -20.64 0.49
CA PRO A 185 -2.22 -21.56 1.54
C PRO A 185 -1.67 -22.88 0.97
N GLY A 186 -0.89 -23.60 1.78
CA GLY A 186 -0.41 -24.95 1.46
C GLY A 186 0.90 -25.04 0.69
N PHE A 187 1.53 -23.90 0.38
CA PHE A 187 2.84 -23.82 -0.28
C PHE A 187 3.72 -22.78 0.41
N SER A 188 5.02 -23.02 0.43
CA SER A 188 6.00 -22.00 0.80
C SER A 188 6.27 -21.10 -0.41
N THR A 189 6.02 -19.79 -0.28
CA THR A 189 6.27 -18.81 -1.35
C THR A 189 7.52 -18.02 -1.03
N SER A 190 8.54 -18.10 -1.89
CA SER A 190 9.78 -17.32 -1.77
C SER A 190 9.74 -16.10 -2.67
N ILE A 191 9.82 -14.90 -2.08
CA ILE A 191 9.80 -13.62 -2.82
C ILE A 191 11.20 -12.99 -2.74
N ALA A 192 11.95 -13.07 -3.85
CA ALA A 192 13.26 -12.44 -3.95
C ALA A 192 13.13 -10.96 -4.36
N LEU A 193 13.88 -10.08 -3.69
CA LEU A 193 13.80 -8.64 -3.89
C LEU A 193 15.07 -8.07 -4.51
N ARG A 194 14.89 -7.05 -5.34
CA ARG A 194 15.98 -6.20 -5.87
C ARG A 194 15.56 -4.75 -5.72
N LYS A 195 16.33 -3.97 -4.95
CA LYS A 195 16.11 -2.53 -4.84
C LYS A 195 16.55 -1.85 -6.14
N VAL A 196 15.67 -1.01 -6.68
CA VAL A 196 15.95 -0.15 -7.84
C VAL A 196 15.48 1.24 -7.48
N GLU A 197 16.37 2.22 -7.60
CA GLU A 197 16.05 3.63 -7.40
C GLU A 197 16.09 4.35 -8.74
N SER A 198 15.11 5.21 -8.97
CA SER A 198 15.00 6.02 -10.17
C SER A 198 14.85 7.49 -9.79
N TYR A 199 15.76 8.31 -10.28
CA TYR A 199 15.74 9.76 -10.05
C TYR A 199 15.30 10.46 -11.34
N LEU A 200 14.25 11.26 -11.24
CA LEU A 200 13.70 12.04 -12.35
C LEU A 200 14.03 13.52 -12.16
N LEU A 201 14.24 14.24 -13.26
CA LEU A 201 14.55 15.66 -13.22
C LEU A 201 13.27 16.51 -13.10
N PRO A 202 13.32 17.64 -12.37
CA PRO A 202 12.23 18.61 -12.32
C PRO A 202 12.15 19.44 -13.61
N ALA A 203 11.13 20.30 -13.69
CA ALA A 203 11.01 21.26 -14.79
C ALA A 203 12.25 22.17 -14.87
N PRO A 204 12.74 22.50 -16.08
CA PRO A 204 12.16 22.24 -17.41
C PRO A 204 12.57 20.91 -18.07
N TYR A 205 13.44 20.11 -17.45
CA TYR A 205 13.97 18.86 -18.03
C TYR A 205 13.05 17.65 -17.84
N GLY A 206 12.13 17.73 -16.88
CA GLY A 206 11.09 16.73 -16.67
C GLY A 206 9.88 17.34 -15.95
N MET A 207 8.99 16.48 -15.46
CA MET A 207 7.78 16.88 -14.73
C MET A 207 7.78 16.38 -13.29
N CYS A 208 8.96 16.01 -12.76
CA CYS A 208 9.06 15.55 -11.38
C CYS A 208 8.80 16.72 -10.41
N VAL A 209 8.06 16.46 -9.36
CA VAL A 209 7.78 17.41 -8.27
C VAL A 209 8.35 16.80 -7.00
N GLU A 210 9.08 17.60 -6.21
CA GLU A 210 9.64 17.14 -4.94
C GLU A 210 8.55 17.06 -3.88
N SER A 211 8.62 16.04 -3.01
CA SER A 211 7.59 15.78 -1.98
C SER A 211 7.30 17.01 -1.13
N ASP A 212 8.32 17.76 -0.72
CA ASP A 212 8.19 18.94 0.15
C ASP A 212 7.56 20.15 -0.58
N SER A 213 7.61 20.15 -1.91
CA SER A 213 7.02 21.20 -2.75
C SER A 213 5.53 20.95 -3.06
N VAL A 214 5.03 19.75 -2.78
CA VAL A 214 3.61 19.40 -2.98
C VAL A 214 2.81 19.90 -1.78
N SER A 215 1.90 20.85 -2.02
CA SER A 215 0.98 21.34 -0.99
C SER A 215 0.21 20.18 -0.34
N GLN A 216 0.02 20.24 0.98
CA GLN A 216 -0.85 19.32 1.74
C GLN A 216 -2.32 19.33 1.25
N ARG A 217 -2.71 20.32 0.43
CA ARG A 217 -4.01 20.34 -0.25
C ARG A 217 -4.09 19.38 -1.44
N ILE A 218 -2.94 18.96 -1.97
CA ILE A 218 -2.81 18.11 -3.17
C ILE A 218 -2.54 16.66 -2.76
N ASN A 219 -1.67 16.43 -1.77
CA ASN A 219 -1.42 15.12 -1.18
C ASN A 219 -1.99 15.06 0.24
N LEU A 220 -3.14 14.43 0.44
CA LEU A 220 -3.80 14.36 1.74
C LEU A 220 -3.03 13.46 2.72
N PHE A 221 -2.24 12.51 2.22
CA PHE A 221 -1.47 11.58 3.05
C PHE A 221 -0.26 12.21 3.73
N SER A 222 0.21 13.39 3.28
CA SER A 222 1.27 14.12 3.96
C SER A 222 0.84 14.61 5.35
N GLN A 223 -0.46 14.78 5.58
CA GLN A 223 -1.01 15.14 6.89
C GLN A 223 -0.81 14.04 7.93
N LEU A 224 -0.65 12.79 7.47
CA LEU A 224 -0.31 11.63 8.29
C LEU A 224 1.21 11.39 8.37
N GLY A 225 2.03 12.24 7.75
CA GLY A 225 3.49 12.10 7.72
C GLY A 225 4.05 11.21 6.61
N TYR A 226 3.21 10.69 5.71
CA TYR A 226 3.68 9.85 4.59
C TYR A 226 4.19 10.69 3.42
N SER A 227 5.18 10.13 2.72
CA SER A 227 5.82 10.73 1.54
C SER A 227 4.87 10.78 0.33
N TYR A 228 5.16 11.69 -0.60
CA TYR A 228 4.43 11.78 -1.86
C TYR A 228 4.65 10.55 -2.75
N THR A 229 3.56 10.04 -3.33
CA THR A 229 3.58 9.06 -4.42
C THR A 229 2.52 9.42 -5.47
N ASP A 230 2.71 8.94 -6.71
CA ASP A 230 1.72 9.12 -7.78
C ASP A 230 0.34 8.56 -7.39
N LEU A 231 0.29 7.40 -6.73
CA LEU A 231 -0.95 6.79 -6.29
C LEU A 231 -1.63 7.61 -5.18
N ALA A 232 -0.87 8.06 -4.18
CA ALA A 232 -1.38 8.92 -3.11
C ALA A 232 -1.95 10.24 -3.67
N CYS A 233 -1.29 10.82 -4.67
CA CYS A 233 -1.76 12.02 -5.37
C CYS A 233 -3.09 11.77 -6.10
N LYS A 234 -3.19 10.68 -6.87
CA LYS A 234 -4.42 10.32 -7.60
C LYS A 234 -5.59 10.05 -6.65
N ARG A 235 -5.34 9.34 -5.55
CA ARG A 235 -6.34 9.07 -4.50
C ARG A 235 -6.80 10.35 -3.82
N SER A 236 -5.87 11.24 -3.47
CA SER A 236 -6.18 12.55 -2.90
C SER A 236 -7.03 13.41 -3.83
N CYS A 237 -6.67 13.47 -5.13
CA CYS A 237 -7.43 14.22 -6.14
C CYS A 237 -8.86 13.68 -6.29
N HIS A 238 -9.02 12.36 -6.36
CA HIS A 238 -10.32 11.71 -6.44
C HIS A 238 -11.17 12.00 -5.19
N GLN A 239 -10.57 11.93 -4.00
CA GLN A 239 -11.21 12.20 -2.72
C GLN A 239 -11.72 13.65 -2.61
N VAL A 240 -10.92 14.64 -3.02
CA VAL A 240 -11.34 16.05 -3.05
C VAL A 240 -12.52 16.25 -4.01
N LYS A 241 -12.49 15.61 -5.19
CA LYS A 241 -13.59 15.69 -6.16
C LYS A 241 -14.88 15.08 -5.62
N LEU A 242 -14.80 13.91 -4.98
CA LEU A 242 -15.93 13.24 -4.35
C LEU A 242 -16.59 14.10 -3.25
N LEU A 243 -15.77 14.74 -2.41
CA LEU A 243 -16.27 15.63 -1.36
C LEU A 243 -17.03 16.82 -1.96
N ASN A 244 -16.49 17.45 -3.00
CA ASN A 244 -17.07 18.64 -3.62
C ASN A 244 -18.35 18.35 -4.43
N GLU A 245 -18.36 17.25 -5.20
CA GLU A 245 -19.47 16.94 -6.11
C GLU A 245 -20.54 16.05 -5.46
N CYS A 246 -20.14 15.06 -4.67
CA CYS A 246 -21.05 14.02 -4.16
C CYS A 246 -21.31 14.12 -2.65
N ARG A 247 -20.57 14.97 -1.92
CA ARG A 247 -20.65 15.09 -0.45
C ARG A 247 -20.49 13.75 0.27
N CYS A 248 -19.62 12.91 -0.25
CA CYS A 248 -19.24 11.62 0.35
C CYS A 248 -17.73 11.42 0.24
N TYR A 249 -17.20 10.42 0.96
CA TYR A 249 -15.77 10.12 0.96
C TYR A 249 -15.49 8.62 0.90
N GLU A 250 -14.28 8.30 0.45
CA GLU A 250 -13.65 7.00 0.62
C GLU A 250 -12.94 6.97 1.98
N GLU A 251 -13.28 5.99 2.82
CA GLU A 251 -12.79 5.94 4.20
C GLU A 251 -11.29 5.68 4.32
N ASP A 252 -10.72 4.93 3.36
CA ASP A 252 -9.29 4.62 3.29
C ASP A 252 -8.44 5.83 2.87
N VAL A 253 -9.06 6.98 2.54
CA VAL A 253 -8.36 8.21 2.14
C VAL A 253 -8.56 9.31 3.19
N PRO A 254 -7.48 9.96 3.67
CA PRO A 254 -7.57 11.04 4.65
C PRO A 254 -8.41 12.24 4.17
N GLY A 255 -8.83 13.08 5.12
CA GLY A 255 -9.55 14.34 4.85
C GLY A 255 -11.06 14.20 4.65
N GLY A 256 -11.61 12.99 4.55
CA GLY A 256 -13.06 12.78 4.42
C GLY A 256 -13.86 13.20 5.66
N ILE A 257 -13.44 12.73 6.84
CA ILE A 257 -14.15 12.95 8.12
C ILE A 257 -14.08 14.43 8.55
N ASP A 258 -12.90 15.05 8.44
CA ASP A 258 -12.71 16.43 8.89
C ASP A 258 -13.37 17.43 7.95
N ALA A 259 -13.43 17.15 6.64
CA ALA A 259 -14.20 17.97 5.70
C ALA A 259 -15.71 17.88 5.91
N MET A 260 -16.24 16.71 6.32
CA MET A 260 -17.68 16.53 6.58
C MET A 260 -18.14 17.08 7.94
N LYS A 261 -17.24 17.34 8.90
CA LYS A 261 -17.59 18.01 10.17
C LYS A 261 -17.80 19.52 10.03
N ILE A 262 -17.34 20.11 8.93
CA ILE A 262 -17.42 21.56 8.64
C ILE A 262 -18.67 21.91 7.81
N LEU A 263 -19.37 20.90 7.28
CA LEU A 263 -20.61 21.02 6.50
C LEU A 263 -21.84 20.68 7.36
#